data_AF-A0A2R7TBQ4-F1
#
_entry.id   AF-A0A2R7TBQ4-F1
#
_cell.length_a   1.000
_cell.length_b   1.000
_cell.length_c   1.000
_cell.angle_alpha   90.00
_cell.angle_beta   90.00
_cell.angle_gamma   90.00
#
_symmetry.space_group_name_H-M   'P 1'
#
loop_
_entity.id
_entity.type
_entity.pdbx_description
1 polymer ?
#
loop_
_entity_poly.entity_id
_entity_poly.type
_entity_poly.pdbx_seq_one_letter_code
_entity_poly.pdbx_strand_id
1 'polypeptide(L)'
;MEFKDYYATLGVERTATQDEIKRAYRKLARKFHPDVSKEKDAEARFKEIAEAHEALIDAERRAAYDDIAQRHASGQAFEPPPGWDSGFEFSGRGAGGRPGRQAHDAGRAGED
;
A
#
# COMPACT_ATOMS: atom_id res chain seq x y z
N MET A 1 -3.15 1.94 -16.32
CA MET A 1 -2.40 2.35 -15.11
C MET A 1 -1.44 3.44 -15.54
N GLU A 2 -1.51 4.65 -14.99
CA GLU A 2 -0.45 5.63 -15.23
C GLU A 2 0.82 5.16 -14.54
N PHE A 3 1.97 5.25 -15.22
CA PHE A 3 3.26 4.98 -14.61
C PHE A 3 3.56 6.06 -13.58
N LYS A 4 3.57 5.69 -12.29
CA LYS A 4 3.90 6.60 -11.20
C LYS A 4 5.40 6.57 -10.94
N ASP A 5 6.01 7.74 -10.82
CA ASP A 5 7.40 7.84 -10.38
C ASP A 5 7.50 7.71 -8.86
N TYR A 6 7.77 6.50 -8.36
CA TYR A 6 7.91 6.22 -6.92
C TYR A 6 9.05 6.98 -6.25
N TYR A 7 10.12 7.33 -6.98
CA TYR A 7 11.20 8.14 -6.43
C TYR A 7 10.72 9.57 -6.20
N ALA A 8 9.99 10.13 -7.17
CA ALA A 8 9.36 11.44 -7.04
C ALA A 8 8.30 11.46 -5.93
N THR A 9 7.50 10.40 -5.78
CA THR A 9 6.50 10.27 -4.71
C THR A 9 7.14 10.33 -3.31
N LEU A 10 8.28 9.65 -3.13
CA LEU A 10 9.04 9.71 -1.87
C LEU A 10 9.91 10.97 -1.75
N GLY A 11 10.06 11.75 -2.82
CA GLY A 11 10.92 12.93 -2.88
C GLY A 11 12.40 12.60 -2.72
N VAL A 12 12.83 11.47 -3.28
CA VAL A 12 14.22 10.98 -3.24
C VAL A 12 14.77 10.83 -4.66
N GLU A 13 16.09 10.81 -4.81
CA GLU A 13 16.71 10.54 -6.10
C GLU A 13 16.66 9.06 -6.47
N ARG A 14 16.78 8.74 -7.78
CA ARG A 14 16.85 7.35 -8.27
C ARG A 14 18.09 6.60 -7.74
N THR A 15 19.11 7.34 -7.34
CA THR A 15 20.35 6.86 -6.71
C THR A 15 20.21 6.63 -5.20
N ALA A 16 19.05 6.94 -4.61
CA ALA A 16 18.85 6.84 -3.17
C ALA A 16 19.07 5.41 -2.66
N THR A 17 19.74 5.32 -1.54
CA THR A 17 19.97 4.07 -0.80
C THR A 17 18.69 3.60 -0.12
N GLN A 18 18.64 2.32 0.25
CA GLN A 18 17.49 1.78 1.02
C GLN A 18 17.25 2.56 2.33
N ASP A 19 18.31 3.05 2.97
CA ASP A 19 18.19 3.82 4.20
C ASP A 19 17.57 5.20 3.97
N GLU A 20 17.88 5.85 2.85
CA GLU A 20 17.26 7.12 2.45
C GLU A 20 15.78 6.92 2.12
N ILE A 21 15.45 5.86 1.39
CA ILE A 21 14.06 5.46 1.10
C ILE A 21 13.27 5.24 2.40
N LYS A 22 13.83 4.46 3.36
CA LYS A 22 13.22 4.24 4.69
C LYS A 22 13.06 5.53 5.49
N ARG A 23 14.02 6.45 5.40
CA ARG A 23 13.95 7.75 6.10
C ARG A 23 12.87 8.65 5.49
N ALA A 24 12.82 8.72 4.16
CA ALA A 24 11.81 9.49 3.43
C ALA A 24 10.39 8.97 3.72
N TYR A 25 10.18 7.65 3.63
CA TYR A 25 8.92 7.01 3.97
C TYR A 25 8.46 7.35 5.39
N ARG A 26 9.33 7.19 6.41
CA ARG A 26 8.97 7.52 7.80
C ARG A 26 8.60 8.98 8.00
N LYS A 27 9.29 9.90 7.30
CA LYS A 27 9.00 11.34 7.37
C LYS A 27 7.64 11.66 6.75
N LEU A 28 7.33 11.08 5.59
CA LEU A 28 6.09 11.30 4.86
C LEU A 28 4.90 10.61 5.51
N ALA A 29 5.07 9.37 5.98
CA ALA A 29 4.06 8.63 6.73
C ALA A 29 3.59 9.43 7.95
N ARG A 30 4.51 10.01 8.73
CA ARG A 30 4.16 10.87 9.87
C ARG A 30 3.49 12.19 9.48
N LYS A 31 3.65 12.66 8.24
CA LYS A 31 3.01 13.90 7.74
C LYS A 31 1.58 13.65 7.25
N PHE A 32 1.36 12.47 6.65
CA PHE A 32 0.09 12.10 6.02
C PHE A 32 -0.68 11.01 6.79
N HIS A 33 -0.25 10.63 8.00
CA HIS A 33 -0.96 9.66 8.82
C HIS A 33 -2.38 10.18 9.15
N PRO A 34 -3.43 9.34 9.05
CA PRO A 34 -4.81 9.75 9.29
C PRO A 34 -5.03 10.35 10.70
N ASP A 35 -4.28 9.87 11.69
CA ASP A 35 -4.41 10.37 13.06
C ASP A 35 -3.79 11.76 13.31
N VAL A 36 -2.89 12.24 12.43
CA VAL A 36 -2.14 13.49 12.65
C VAL A 36 -2.36 14.53 11.55
N SER A 37 -2.70 14.09 10.34
CA SER A 37 -2.89 14.96 9.19
C SER A 37 -4.33 15.44 9.11
N LYS A 38 -4.52 16.72 8.79
CA LYS A 38 -5.85 17.33 8.57
C LYS A 38 -6.13 17.57 7.07
N GLU A 39 -5.21 17.14 6.21
CA GLU A 39 -5.33 17.29 4.77
C GLU A 39 -6.42 16.34 4.25
N LYS A 40 -7.27 16.85 3.35
CA LYS A 40 -8.33 16.03 2.74
C LYS A 40 -7.78 14.88 1.88
N ASP A 41 -6.57 15.07 1.36
CA ASP A 41 -5.89 14.10 0.50
C ASP A 41 -4.84 13.26 1.26
N ALA A 42 -4.80 13.36 2.60
CA ALA A 42 -3.81 12.65 3.42
C ALA A 42 -3.82 11.14 3.16
N GLU A 43 -5.01 10.53 3.09
CA GLU A 43 -5.16 9.10 2.86
C GLU A 43 -4.67 8.68 1.47
N ALA A 44 -5.01 9.45 0.43
CA ALA A 44 -4.58 9.18 -0.94
C ALA A 44 -3.05 9.26 -1.06
N ARG A 45 -2.46 10.32 -0.50
CA ARG A 45 -1.00 10.49 -0.48
C ARG A 45 -0.31 9.41 0.35
N PHE A 46 -0.88 9.02 1.48
CA PHE A 46 -0.34 7.95 2.31
C PHE A 46 -0.29 6.62 1.55
N LYS A 47 -1.36 6.29 0.80
CA LYS A 47 -1.39 5.09 -0.05
C LYS A 47 -0.30 5.12 -1.12
N GLU A 48 -0.13 6.25 -1.82
CA GLU A 48 0.93 6.41 -2.81
C GLU A 48 2.33 6.28 -2.21
N ILE A 49 2.55 6.83 -1.01
CA ILE A 49 3.83 6.76 -0.29
C ILE A 49 4.12 5.32 0.16
N ALA A 50 3.10 4.57 0.60
CA ALA A 50 3.23 3.17 0.98
C ALA A 50 3.56 2.29 -0.24
N GLU A 51 2.83 2.47 -1.35
CA GLU A 51 3.06 1.81 -2.63
C GLU A 51 4.50 2.03 -3.12
N ALA A 52 4.96 3.28 -3.12
CA ALA A 52 6.32 3.63 -3.51
C ALA A 52 7.39 3.00 -2.60
N HIS A 53 7.16 2.98 -1.29
CA HIS A 53 8.09 2.35 -0.36
C HIS A 53 8.18 0.83 -0.58
N GLU A 54 7.07 0.13 -0.74
CA GLU A 54 7.07 -1.33 -0.95
C GLU A 54 7.76 -1.76 -2.25
N ALA A 55 7.63 -0.96 -3.31
CA ALA A 55 8.30 -1.20 -4.58
C ALA A 55 9.82 -0.94 -4.50
N LEU A 56 10.25 0.05 -3.71
CA LEU A 56 11.65 0.50 -3.69
C LEU A 56 12.49 -0.08 -2.53
N ILE A 57 11.85 -0.65 -1.51
CA ILE A 57 12.54 -1.18 -0.32
C ILE A 57 13.23 -2.52 -0.59
N ASP A 58 12.64 -3.32 -1.47
CA ASP A 58 13.15 -4.63 -1.85
C ASP A 58 13.98 -4.51 -3.13
N ALA A 59 15.17 -5.13 -3.14
CA ALA A 59 16.10 -4.98 -4.25
C ALA A 59 15.58 -5.63 -5.55
N GLU A 60 14.84 -6.74 -5.44
CA GLU A 60 14.26 -7.43 -6.59
C GLU A 60 13.10 -6.64 -7.17
N ARG A 61 12.19 -6.14 -6.31
CA ARG A 61 11.08 -5.28 -6.73
C ARG A 61 11.56 -3.95 -7.30
N ARG A 62 12.61 -3.37 -6.73
CA ARG A 62 13.23 -2.14 -7.23
C ARG A 62 13.83 -2.36 -8.61
N ALA A 63 14.55 -3.46 -8.82
CA ALA A 63 15.11 -3.80 -10.12
C ALA A 63 14.01 -4.00 -11.18
N ALA A 64 12.92 -4.69 -10.84
CA ALA A 64 11.76 -4.84 -11.71
C ALA A 64 11.11 -3.49 -12.03
N TYR A 65 10.92 -2.63 -11.04
CA TYR A 65 10.41 -1.27 -11.22
C TYR A 65 11.32 -0.43 -12.13
N ASP A 66 12.64 -0.49 -11.94
CA ASP A 66 13.60 0.28 -12.73
C ASP A 66 13.64 -0.18 -14.20
N ASP A 67 13.52 -1.48 -14.47
CA ASP A 67 13.38 -2.04 -15.84
C ASP A 67 12.08 -1.55 -16.50
N ILE A 68 10.95 -1.59 -15.77
CA ILE A 68 9.67 -1.07 -16.25
C ILE A 68 9.77 0.44 -16.52
N ALA A 69 10.38 1.20 -15.62
CA ALA A 69 10.56 2.64 -15.76
C ALA A 69 11.37 2.99 -17.02
N GLN A 70 12.41 2.20 -17.31
CA GLN A 70 13.25 2.38 -18.49
C GLN A 70 12.49 2.06 -19.79
N ARG A 71 11.67 1.01 -19.80
CA ARG A 71 10.82 0.62 -20.95
C ARG A 71 9.66 1.59 -21.19
N HIS A 72 9.09 2.15 -20.12
CA HIS A 72 8.09 3.19 -20.22
C HIS A 72 8.68 4.47 -20.81
N ALA A 73 9.89 4.85 -20.40
CA ALA A 73 10.60 5.99 -20.97
C ALA A 73 10.93 5.82 -22.47
N SER A 74 11.06 4.57 -22.97
CA SER A 74 11.25 4.27 -24.39
C SER A 74 9.93 4.15 -25.18
N GLY A 75 8.77 4.40 -24.57
CA GLY A 75 7.47 4.38 -25.22
C GLY A 75 6.88 2.99 -25.46
N GLN A 76 7.40 1.95 -24.81
CA GLN A 76 6.82 0.60 -24.83
C GLN A 76 5.68 0.48 -23.82
N ALA A 77 4.64 -0.28 -24.20
CA ALA A 77 3.48 -0.53 -23.35
C ALA A 77 3.87 -1.29 -22.07
N PHE A 78 3.22 -0.90 -20.96
CA PHE A 78 3.39 -1.47 -19.63
C PHE A 78 2.86 -2.90 -19.54
N GLU A 79 3.70 -3.84 -19.09
CA GLU A 79 3.32 -5.23 -18.84
C GLU A 79 3.92 -5.66 -17.48
N PRO A 80 3.14 -5.57 -16.37
CA PRO A 80 3.66 -5.87 -15.05
C PRO A 80 3.85 -7.39 -14.87
N PRO A 81 4.85 -7.82 -14.08
CA PRO A 81 5.05 -9.24 -13.80
C PRO A 81 3.85 -9.85 -13.06
N PRO A 82 3.58 -11.15 -13.24
CA PRO A 82 2.49 -11.84 -12.55
C PRO A 82 2.62 -11.66 -11.03
N GLY A 83 1.60 -11.10 -10.39
CA GLY A 83 1.59 -10.89 -8.95
C GLY A 83 1.88 -9.46 -8.48
N TRP A 84 2.27 -8.57 -9.40
CA TRP A 84 2.56 -7.15 -9.09
C TRP A 84 1.36 -6.39 -8.53
N ASP A 85 0.16 -6.67 -9.05
CA ASP A 85 -1.10 -6.02 -8.62
C ASP A 85 -1.72 -6.72 -7.39
N SER A 86 -1.50 -8.02 -7.25
CA SER A 86 -2.13 -8.85 -6.19
C SER A 86 -1.47 -8.73 -4.82
N GLY A 87 -0.33 -8.04 -4.70
CA GLY A 87 0.30 -7.75 -3.40
C GLY A 87 -0.42 -6.65 -2.61
N PHE A 88 -1.27 -5.86 -3.27
CA PHE A 88 -1.85 -4.63 -2.71
C PHE A 88 -3.30 -4.79 -2.20
N GLU A 89 -3.88 -6.00 -2.24
CA GLU A 89 -5.20 -6.27 -1.63
C GLU A 89 -5.15 -6.41 -0.08
N PHE A 90 -3.96 -6.44 0.53
CA PHE A 90 -3.82 -6.65 1.97
C PHE A 90 -3.56 -5.37 2.78
N SER A 91 -4.62 -4.57 2.94
CA SER A 91 -4.95 -3.86 4.19
C SER A 91 -6.26 -3.05 4.12
N GLY A 92 -7.10 -3.29 3.10
CA GLY A 92 -8.42 -2.65 2.95
C GLY A 92 -9.63 -3.54 3.25
N ARG A 93 -9.44 -4.82 3.63
CA ARG A 93 -10.56 -5.73 3.96
C ARG A 93 -10.29 -6.49 5.25
N GLY A 94 -10.39 -5.77 6.36
CA GLY A 94 -10.22 -6.32 7.71
C GLY A 94 -10.83 -5.49 8.82
N ALA A 95 -11.84 -4.65 8.54
CA ALA A 95 -12.63 -3.97 9.56
C ALA A 95 -14.12 -4.24 9.31
N GLY A 96 -14.69 -5.14 10.13
CA GLY A 96 -16.14 -5.29 10.25
C GLY A 96 -16.69 -6.63 9.78
N GLY A 97 -16.94 -7.53 10.73
CA GLY A 97 -17.75 -8.72 10.48
C GLY A 97 -17.48 -9.87 11.45
N ARG A 98 -17.80 -9.68 12.74
CA ARG A 98 -17.89 -10.79 13.70
C ARG A 98 -18.90 -11.82 13.15
N PRO A 99 -18.55 -13.11 12.96
CA PRO A 99 -19.56 -14.12 12.74
C PRO A 99 -20.20 -14.50 14.08
N GLY A 100 -21.49 -14.19 14.17
CA GLY A 100 -22.51 -14.90 14.95
C GLY A 100 -22.11 -15.55 16.27
N ARG A 101 -22.59 -14.97 17.37
CA ARG A 101 -23.28 -15.79 18.35
C ARG A 101 -24.67 -15.22 18.59
N GLN A 102 -25.62 -15.80 17.87
CA GLN A 102 -27.03 -15.51 17.99
C GLN A 102 -27.48 -15.88 19.39
N ALA A 103 -27.95 -14.89 20.14
CA ALA A 103 -28.78 -15.11 21.30
C ALA A 103 -30.09 -15.70 20.81
N HIS A 104 -30.35 -16.96 21.18
CA HIS A 104 -31.70 -17.52 21.18
C HIS A 104 -32.15 -17.58 22.63
N ASP A 105 -33.07 -16.68 22.90
CA ASP A 105 -33.91 -16.57 24.08
C ASP A 105 -34.86 -17.78 24.21
N ALA A 106 -35.01 -18.22 25.45
CA ALA A 106 -36.16 -18.86 26.09
C ALA A 106 -36.98 -19.99 25.40
N GLY A 107 -37.19 -21.07 26.16
CA GLY A 107 -38.47 -21.80 26.09
C GLY A 107 -38.52 -23.28 26.53
N ARG A 108 -38.77 -23.50 27.83
CA ARG A 108 -39.85 -24.39 28.37
C ARG A 108 -39.67 -25.93 28.45
N ALA A 109 -40.21 -26.44 29.59
CA ALA A 109 -40.60 -27.80 30.00
C ALA A 109 -39.51 -28.63 30.72
N GLY A 110 -39.65 -29.12 31.97
CA GLY A 110 -40.81 -29.31 32.85
C GLY A 110 -41.28 -30.76 32.82
N GLU A 111 -41.15 -31.47 33.96
CA GLU A 111 -41.69 -32.82 34.31
C GLU A 111 -41.36 -34.00 33.35
N ASP A 112 -41.05 -35.23 33.75
CA ASP A 112 -41.41 -36.11 34.88
C ASP A 112 -40.27 -37.13 35.11
#